data_AF-A0A380EIF6-F1
#
_entry.id   AF-A0A380EIF6-F1
#
_cell.length_a   1.000
_cell.length_b   1.000
_cell.length_c   1.000
_cell.angle_alpha   90.00
_cell.angle_beta   90.00
_cell.angle_gamma   90.00
#
_symmetry.space_group_name_H-M   'P 1'
#
loop_
_entity.id
_entity.type
_entity.pdbx_description
1 polymer ?
#
loop_
_entity_poly.entity_id
_entity_poly.type
_entity_poly.pdbx_seq_one_letter_code
_entity_poly.pdbx_strand_id
1 'polypeptide(L)' 'MSVPGVGQAKANAIVEYRNQQGAFQEIDDLKKVKGFGSKTFDKLKSYFTT' A
#
# COMPACT_ATOMS: atom_id res chain seq x y z
N MET A 1 -6.26 -12.68 8.23
CA MET A 1 -6.19 -12.72 6.75
C MET A 1 -5.08 -11.77 6.32
N SER A 2 -4.03 -12.28 5.69
CA SER A 2 -2.90 -11.48 5.23
C SER A 2 -3.11 -11.14 3.76
N VAL A 3 -2.90 -9.89 3.36
CA VAL A 3 -3.00 -9.51 1.95
C VAL A 3 -1.88 -10.23 1.17
N PRO A 4 -2.18 -11.07 0.17
CA PRO A 4 -1.16 -11.85 -0.53
C PRO A 4 -0.15 -10.93 -1.21
N GLY A 5 1.13 -11.09 -0.91
CA GLY A 5 2.18 -10.23 -1.46
C GLY A 5 2.43 -8.93 -0.69
N VAL A 6 1.77 -8.71 0.46
CA VAL A 6 2.14 -7.70 1.46
C VAL A 6 2.79 -8.40 2.65
N GLY A 7 4.13 -8.47 2.62
CA GLY A 7 4.92 -8.90 3.78
C GLY A 7 5.21 -7.76 4.75
N GLN A 8 5.94 -8.06 5.83
CA GLN A 8 6.29 -7.10 6.90
C GLN A 8 6.88 -5.79 6.37
N ALA A 9 7.80 -5.86 5.41
CA ALA A 9 8.44 -4.66 4.84
C ALA A 9 7.44 -3.72 4.16
N LYS A 10 6.46 -4.28 3.43
CA LYS A 10 5.43 -3.49 2.75
C LYS A 10 4.40 -2.94 3.74
N ALA A 11 4.02 -3.71 4.74
CA ALA A 11 3.16 -3.25 5.82
C ALA A 11 3.80 -2.07 6.57
N ASN A 12 5.09 -2.18 6.91
CA ASN A 12 5.84 -1.10 7.54
C ASN A 12 5.89 0.14 6.65
N ALA A 13 6.13 -0.02 5.34
CA ALA A 13 6.15 1.11 4.41
C ALA A 13 4.80 1.84 4.33
N ILE A 14 3.67 1.12 4.37
CA ILE A 14 2.32 1.72 4.42
C ILE A 14 2.18 2.57 5.70
N VAL A 15 2.59 2.03 6.84
CA VAL A 15 2.50 2.73 8.13
C VAL A 15 3.40 3.96 8.15
N GLU A 16 4.64 3.84 7.67
CA GLU A 16 5.57 4.98 7.54
C GLU A 16 5.00 6.07 6.63
N TYR A 17 4.51 5.70 5.45
CA TYR A 17 3.88 6.65 4.53
C TYR A 17 2.71 7.36 5.21
N ARG A 18 1.83 6.63 5.89
CA ARG A 18 0.70 7.21 6.61
C ARG A 18 1.15 8.16 7.72
N ASN A 19 2.21 7.83 8.45
CA ASN A 19 2.72 8.66 9.53
C ASN A 19 3.39 9.94 8.99
N GLN A 20 4.02 9.89 7.82
CA GLN A 20 4.74 11.03 7.22
C GLN A 20 3.83 11.93 6.38
N GLN A 21 2.94 11.35 5.59
CA GLN A 21 2.09 12.05 4.61
C GLN A 21 0.66 12.24 5.10
N GLY A 22 0.24 11.51 6.14
CA GLY A 22 -1.13 11.50 6.63
C GLY A 22 -1.98 10.39 6.02
N ALA A 23 -3.30 10.51 6.13
CA ALA A 23 -4.22 9.50 5.62
C ALA A 23 -4.12 9.37 4.09
N PHE A 24 -4.28 8.14 3.58
CA PHE A 24 -4.46 7.89 2.16
C PHE A 24 -5.78 8.52 1.72
N GLN A 25 -5.76 9.36 0.67
CA GLN A 25 -6.96 9.99 0.13
C GLN A 25 -7.60 9.13 -0.96
N GLU A 26 -6.78 8.42 -1.71
CA GLU A 26 -7.20 7.51 -2.77
C GLU A 26 -6.39 6.23 -2.73
N ILE A 27 -6.93 5.15 -3.31
CA ILE A 27 -6.22 3.88 -3.41
C ILE A 27 -4.88 4.05 -4.14
N ASP A 28 -4.82 4.95 -5.13
CA ASP A 28 -3.63 5.24 -5.93
C ASP A 28 -2.47 5.83 -5.12
N ASP A 29 -2.72 6.41 -3.94
CA ASP A 29 -1.67 6.86 -3.03
C ASP A 29 -0.79 5.69 -2.55
N LEU A 30 -1.29 4.46 -2.56
CA LEU A 30 -0.47 3.28 -2.30
C LEU A 30 0.69 3.18 -3.29
N LYS A 31 0.58 3.69 -4.52
CA LYS A 31 1.69 3.71 -5.50
C LYS A 31 2.86 4.58 -5.04
N LYS A 32 2.61 5.56 -4.17
CA LYS A 32 3.63 6.45 -3.58
C LYS A 32 4.38 5.76 -2.43
N VAL A 33 3.87 4.64 -1.92
CA VAL A 33 4.52 3.84 -0.88
C VAL A 33 5.67 3.02 -1.47
N LYS A 34 6.83 3.07 -0.80
CA LYS A 34 8.02 2.30 -1.21
C LYS A 34 7.71 0.80 -1.25
N GLY A 35 7.89 0.18 -2.42
CA GLY A 35 7.59 -1.25 -2.64
C GLY A 35 6.22 -1.54 -3.25
N PHE A 36 5.38 -0.51 -3.47
CA PHE A 36 4.07 -0.59 -4.13
C PHE A 36 4.08 0.02 -5.53
N GLY A 37 5.14 -0.21 -6.31
CA GLY A 37 5.15 0.16 -7.73
C GLY A 37 4.01 -0.50 -8.52
N SER A 38 3.76 -0.05 -9.76
CA SER A 38 2.57 -0.38 -10.56
C SER A 38 2.21 -1.87 -10.59
N LYS A 39 3.20 -2.76 -10.75
CA LYS A 39 3.00 -4.22 -10.74
C LYS A 39 2.50 -4.78 -9.40
N THR A 40 3.01 -4.26 -8.29
CA THR A 40 2.55 -4.64 -6.95
C THR A 40 1.16 -4.06 -6.71
N PHE A 41 0.97 -2.78 -7.05
CA PHE A 41 -0.31 -2.11 -6.91
C PHE A 41 -1.42 -2.82 -7.67
N ASP A 42 -1.22 -3.17 -8.95
CA ASP A 42 -2.25 -3.84 -9.75
C ASP A 42 -2.68 -5.20 -9.21
N LYS A 43 -1.78 -5.92 -8.54
CA LYS A 43 -2.10 -7.19 -7.88
C LYS A 43 -2.88 -7.00 -6.58
N LEU A 44 -2.69 -5.86 -5.93
CA LEU A 44 -3.20 -5.59 -4.60
C LEU A 44 -4.44 -4.69 -4.61
N LYS A 45 -4.66 -3.90 -5.66
CA LYS A 45 -5.79 -2.96 -5.75
C LYS A 45 -7.14 -3.64 -5.54
N SER A 46 -7.27 -4.88 -6.01
CA SER A 46 -8.50 -5.68 -5.85
C SER A 46 -8.76 -6.15 -4.42
N TYR A 47 -7.76 -6.04 -3.53
CA TYR A 47 -7.87 -6.39 -2.11
C TYR A 47 -8.12 -5.18 -1.21
N PHE A 48 -8.03 -3.97 -1.74
CA PHE A 48 -8.33 -2.75 -1.01
C PHE A 48 -9.70 -2.23 -1.47
N THR A 49 -10.57 -1.96 -0.50
CA THR A 49 -11.82 -1.22 -0.73
C THR A 49 -11.61 0.24 -0.34
N THR A 50 -12.31 1.13 -1.03
CA THR A 50 -12.43 2.53 -0.63
C THR A 50 -13.31 2.68 0.60
#